data_AF-A0A1G5HXV5-F1
#
_entry.id   AF-A0A1G5HXV5-F1
#
_cell.length_a   1.000
_cell.length_b   1.000
_cell.length_c   1.000
_cell.angle_alpha   90.00
_cell.angle_beta   90.00
_cell.angle_gamma   90.00
#
_symmetry.space_group_name_H-M   'P 1'
#
loop_
_entity.id
_entity.type
_entity.pdbx_description
1 polymer ?
#
loop_
_entity_poly.entity_id
_entity_poly.type
_entity_poly.pdbx_seq_one_letter_code
_entity_poly.pdbx_strand_id
1 'polypeptide(L)'
;MTWWQTLVVALATYVVTKLVDHLVAYYGEPREFRKRRREFALHEIEQFKADVGRYVELAANWQPHENKQPAYMDLFENDYELIGRIKKYPLVANAGRDALHWCKIVASEEQRQSAELLERKRELDEKYRIFLTKCDEYLQSIV
;
A
#
# COMPACT_ATOMS: atom_id res chain seq x y z
N MET A 1 49.07 -42.25 -9.04
CA MET A 1 48.54 -40.93 -9.42
C MET A 1 49.45 -39.87 -8.83
N THR A 2 49.88 -38.87 -9.60
CA THR A 2 50.82 -37.86 -9.11
C THR A 2 50.06 -36.78 -8.33
N TRP A 3 50.56 -36.41 -7.16
CA TRP A 3 49.95 -35.42 -6.26
C TRP A 3 49.71 -34.04 -6.93
N TRP A 4 50.48 -33.73 -7.98
CA TRP A 4 50.26 -32.57 -8.83
C TRP A 4 48.93 -32.61 -9.59
N GLN A 5 48.51 -33.79 -10.09
CA GLN A 5 47.24 -33.95 -10.77
C GLN A 5 46.06 -33.69 -9.81
N THR A 6 46.16 -34.17 -8.57
CA THR A 6 45.13 -33.93 -7.55
C THR A 6 45.03 -32.46 -7.15
N LEU A 7 46.17 -31.75 -7.10
CA LEU A 7 46.20 -30.32 -6.76
C LEU A 7 45.57 -29.48 -7.87
N VAL A 8 45.85 -29.79 -9.15
CA VAL A 8 45.26 -29.11 -10.30
C VAL A 8 43.75 -29.34 -10.36
N VAL A 9 43.29 -30.57 -10.13
CA VAL A 9 41.85 -30.88 -10.11
C VAL A 9 41.15 -30.14 -8.96
N ALA A 10 41.75 -30.08 -7.77
CA ALA A 10 41.19 -29.33 -6.65
C ALA A 10 41.06 -27.83 -6.94
N LEU A 11 42.09 -27.21 -7.52
CA LEU A 11 42.08 -25.79 -7.91
C LEU A 11 41.06 -25.51 -9.01
N ALA A 12 41.01 -26.34 -10.04
CA ALA A 12 40.02 -26.22 -11.12
C ALA A 12 38.59 -26.34 -10.58
N THR A 13 38.35 -27.31 -9.70
CA THR A 13 37.04 -27.50 -9.05
C THR A 13 36.67 -26.27 -8.23
N TYR A 14 37.59 -25.73 -7.43
CA TYR A 14 37.36 -24.51 -6.64
C TYR A 14 36.98 -23.31 -7.52
N VAL A 15 37.73 -23.07 -8.60
CA VAL A 15 37.46 -21.98 -9.55
C VAL A 15 36.10 -22.15 -10.20
N VAL A 16 35.77 -23.35 -10.69
CA VAL A 16 34.48 -23.64 -11.31
C VAL A 16 33.33 -23.43 -10.32
N THR A 17 33.45 -23.93 -9.08
CA THR A 17 32.42 -23.73 -8.06
C THR A 17 32.21 -22.24 -7.77
N LYS A 18 33.28 -21.45 -7.63
CA LYS A 18 33.17 -20.01 -7.39
C LYS A 18 32.56 -19.25 -8.57
N LEU A 19 32.84 -19.67 -9.80
CA LEU A 19 32.25 -19.08 -11.00
C LEU A 19 30.75 -19.36 -11.08
N VAL A 20 30.34 -20.60 -10.78
CA VAL A 20 28.93 -20.98 -10.71
C VAL A 20 28.21 -20.20 -9.61
N ASP A 21 28.79 -20.11 -8.40
CA ASP A 21 28.21 -19.33 -7.30
C ASP A 21 28.01 -17.86 -7.70
N HIS A 22 28.99 -17.26 -8.40
CA HIS A 22 28.92 -15.87 -8.81
C HIS A 22 27.86 -15.63 -9.87
N LEU A 23 27.72 -16.55 -10.83
CA LEU A 23 26.68 -16.51 -11.85
C LEU A 23 25.29 -16.67 -11.22
N VAL A 24 25.13 -17.62 -10.29
CA VAL A 24 23.86 -17.81 -9.56
C VAL A 24 23.48 -16.56 -8.79
N ALA A 25 24.42 -15.93 -8.09
CA ALA A 25 24.17 -14.66 -7.40
C ALA A 25 23.75 -13.55 -8.38
N TYR A 26 24.49 -13.37 -9.47
CA TYR A 26 24.23 -12.35 -10.47
C TYR A 26 22.85 -12.49 -11.14
N TYR A 27 22.44 -13.74 -11.46
CA TYR A 27 21.10 -14.00 -12.02
C TYR A 27 19.99 -14.01 -10.96
N GLY A 28 20.31 -14.26 -9.69
CA GLY A 28 19.35 -14.26 -8.57
C GLY A 28 18.93 -12.86 -8.13
N GLU A 29 19.87 -11.91 -8.11
CA GLU A 29 19.64 -10.51 -7.71
C GLU A 29 18.41 -9.85 -8.38
N PRO A 30 18.25 -9.82 -9.72
CA PRO A 30 17.11 -9.15 -10.35
C PRO A 30 15.77 -9.80 -9.99
N ARG A 31 15.75 -11.11 -9.73
CA ARG A 31 14.54 -11.81 -9.29
C ARG A 31 14.19 -11.44 -7.85
N GLU A 32 15.19 -11.37 -6.97
CA GLU A 32 14.99 -10.93 -5.59
C GLU A 32 14.56 -9.46 -5.51
N PHE A 33 15.14 -8.57 -6.32
CA PHE A 33 14.74 -7.17 -6.38
C PHE A 33 13.28 -7.01 -6.82
N ARG A 34 12.83 -7.75 -7.84
CA ARG A 34 11.42 -7.72 -8.27
C ARG A 34 10.50 -8.23 -7.16
N LYS A 35 10.87 -9.32 -6.49
CA LYS A 35 10.10 -9.87 -5.37
C LYS A 35 9.98 -8.87 -4.23
N ARG A 36 11.10 -8.24 -3.82
CA ARG A 36 11.11 -7.20 -2.76
C ARG A 36 10.26 -5.99 -3.13
N ARG A 37 10.33 -5.52 -4.39
CA ARG A 37 9.48 -4.40 -4.86
C ARG A 37 7.99 -4.74 -4.78
N ARG A 38 7.61 -5.98 -5.11
CA ARG A 38 6.24 -6.47 -5.00
C ARG A 38 5.79 -6.58 -3.55
N GLU A 39 6.61 -7.17 -2.68
CA GLU A 39 6.33 -7.26 -1.24
C GLU A 39 6.18 -5.85 -0.62
N PHE A 40 7.02 -4.91 -1.03
CA PHE A 40 6.92 -3.51 -0.59
C PHE A 40 5.63 -2.84 -1.07
N ALA A 41 5.26 -3.02 -2.35
CA ALA A 41 4.02 -2.48 -2.89
C ALA A 41 2.77 -3.10 -2.21
N LEU A 42 2.79 -4.42 -1.96
CA LEU A 42 1.75 -5.10 -1.18
C LEU A 42 1.56 -4.44 0.19
N HIS A 43 2.67 -4.28 0.92
CA HIS A 43 2.66 -3.67 2.24
C HIS A 43 2.17 -2.21 2.21
N GLU A 44 2.63 -1.39 1.26
CA GLU A 44 2.17 0.01 1.14
C GLU A 44 0.67 0.08 0.81
N ILE A 45 0.15 -0.76 -0.07
CA ILE A 45 -1.28 -0.78 -0.42
C ILE A 45 -2.14 -1.23 0.77
N GLU A 46 -1.72 -2.27 1.50
CA GLU A 46 -2.39 -2.69 2.73
C GLU A 46 -2.40 -1.59 3.79
N GLN A 47 -1.29 -0.87 3.93
CA GLN A 47 -1.25 0.31 4.80
C GLN A 47 -2.23 1.39 4.34
N PHE A 48 -2.35 1.67 3.03
CA PHE A 48 -3.33 2.64 2.56
C PHE A 48 -4.77 2.22 2.85
N LYS A 49 -5.09 0.92 2.74
CA LYS A 49 -6.41 0.42 3.13
C LYS A 49 -6.68 0.68 4.61
N ALA A 50 -5.72 0.42 5.48
CA ALA A 50 -5.84 0.67 6.91
C ALA A 50 -5.94 2.18 7.23
N ASP A 51 -5.11 3.00 6.58
CA ASP A 51 -5.07 4.45 6.81
C ASP A 51 -6.38 5.11 6.33
N VAL A 52 -6.83 4.84 5.10
CA VAL A 52 -8.13 5.35 4.59
C VAL A 52 -9.30 4.76 5.39
N GLY A 53 -9.20 3.49 5.78
CA GLY A 53 -10.19 2.82 6.62
C GLY A 53 -10.45 3.56 7.93
N ARG A 54 -9.40 4.09 8.59
CA ARG A 54 -9.55 4.90 9.81
C ARG A 54 -10.40 6.16 9.59
N TYR A 55 -10.26 6.84 8.45
CA TYR A 55 -11.11 8.00 8.13
C TYR A 55 -12.57 7.58 7.94
N VAL A 56 -12.80 6.48 7.23
CA VAL A 56 -14.14 5.96 6.95
C VAL A 56 -14.81 5.47 8.24
N GLU A 57 -14.09 4.79 9.12
CA GLU A 57 -14.57 4.36 10.43
C GLU A 57 -15.00 5.55 11.29
N LEU A 58 -14.20 6.63 11.31
CA LEU A 58 -14.54 7.84 12.02
C LEU A 58 -15.81 8.50 11.44
N ALA A 59 -15.94 8.55 10.12
CA ALA A 59 -17.10 9.09 9.43
C ALA A 59 -18.37 8.24 9.60
N ALA A 60 -18.23 6.91 9.68
CA ALA A 60 -19.32 5.98 9.87
C ALA A 60 -19.77 5.88 11.33
N ASN A 61 -18.95 6.30 12.29
CA ASN A 61 -19.24 6.23 13.71
C ASN A 61 -20.54 6.99 14.09
N TRP A 62 -21.36 6.38 14.95
CA TRP A 62 -22.65 6.87 15.43
C TRP A 62 -22.54 8.03 16.43
N GLN A 63 -21.34 8.27 16.98
CA GLN A 63 -21.12 9.33 17.97
C GLN A 63 -21.47 10.72 17.41
N PRO A 64 -21.80 11.70 18.28
CA PRO A 64 -22.01 13.09 17.89
C PRO A 64 -20.74 13.72 17.29
N HIS A 65 -20.91 14.72 16.43
CA HIS A 65 -19.79 15.43 15.81
C HIS A 65 -18.83 16.04 16.84
N GLU A 66 -19.35 16.61 17.94
CA GLU A 66 -18.56 17.24 19.01
C GLU A 66 -17.50 16.29 19.59
N ASN A 67 -17.81 15.00 19.70
CA ASN A 67 -16.88 13.99 20.20
C ASN A 67 -15.87 13.54 19.14
N LYS A 68 -16.21 13.66 17.85
CA LYS A 68 -15.36 13.26 16.72
C LYS A 68 -14.48 14.39 16.19
N GLN A 69 -14.86 15.64 16.46
CA GLN A 69 -14.15 16.83 16.00
C GLN A 69 -12.64 16.80 16.27
N PRO A 70 -12.14 16.50 17.49
CA PRO A 70 -10.70 16.43 17.72
C PRO A 70 -10.01 15.35 16.87
N ALA A 71 -10.65 14.19 16.70
CA ALA A 71 -10.12 13.11 15.88
C ALA A 71 -10.12 13.47 14.37
N TYR A 72 -11.14 14.20 13.90
CA TYR A 72 -11.16 14.72 12.54
C TYR A 72 -10.03 15.72 12.31
N MET A 73 -9.78 16.62 13.25
CA MET A 73 -8.70 17.61 13.11
C MET A 73 -7.33 16.93 13.04
N ASP A 74 -7.06 15.99 13.95
CA ASP A 74 -5.80 15.23 13.98
C ASP A 74 -5.57 14.41 12.69
N LEU A 75 -6.62 13.72 12.22
CA LEU A 75 -6.53 12.94 10.98
C LEU A 75 -6.42 13.83 9.73
N PHE A 76 -7.16 14.93 9.65
CA PHE A 76 -7.13 15.80 8.47
C PHE A 76 -5.90 16.68 8.39
N GLU A 77 -5.18 16.91 9.51
CA GLU A 77 -3.93 17.65 9.50
C GLU A 77 -2.88 16.97 8.60
N ASN A 78 -2.80 15.64 8.63
CA ASN A 78 -1.77 14.86 7.94
C ASN A 78 -2.26 14.21 6.63
N ASP A 79 -3.44 14.58 6.13
CA ASP A 79 -4.05 13.91 4.97
C ASP A 79 -3.27 14.14 3.67
N TYR A 80 -2.58 15.27 3.55
CA TYR A 80 -1.74 15.61 2.40
C TYR A 80 -0.60 14.61 2.21
N GLU A 81 -0.06 14.07 3.31
CA GLU A 81 1.00 13.06 3.27
C GLU A 81 0.48 11.74 2.73
N LEU A 82 -0.69 11.31 3.22
CA LEU A 82 -1.37 10.11 2.72
C LEU A 82 -1.69 10.23 1.23
N ILE A 83 -2.25 11.37 0.81
CA ILE A 83 -2.52 11.66 -0.61
C ILE A 83 -1.22 11.64 -1.43
N GLY A 84 -0.13 12.18 -0.90
CA GLY A 84 1.19 12.16 -1.52
C GLY A 84 1.73 10.75 -1.72
N ARG A 85 1.60 9.88 -0.70
CA ARG A 85 2.01 8.47 -0.77
C ARG A 85 1.15 7.68 -1.77
N ILE A 86 -0.17 7.85 -1.71
CA ILE A 86 -1.13 7.21 -2.61
C ILE A 86 -0.91 7.60 -4.07
N LYS A 87 -0.47 8.85 -4.35
CA LYS A 87 -0.20 9.34 -5.71
C LYS A 87 0.82 8.50 -6.48
N LYS A 88 1.72 7.77 -5.79
CA LYS A 88 2.67 6.84 -6.41
C LYS A 88 1.99 5.71 -7.19
N TYR A 89 0.70 5.45 -6.92
CA TYR A 89 -0.07 4.33 -7.45
C TYR A 89 -1.26 4.84 -8.28
N PRO A 90 -1.10 5.10 -9.59
CA PRO A 90 -2.10 5.81 -10.40
C PRO A 90 -3.49 5.16 -10.41
N LEU A 91 -3.54 3.82 -10.41
CA LEU A 91 -4.79 3.06 -10.40
C LEU A 91 -5.59 3.23 -9.10
N VAL A 92 -4.88 3.46 -7.99
CA VAL A 92 -5.46 3.63 -6.66
C VAL A 92 -5.65 5.11 -6.33
N ALA A 93 -4.86 5.99 -6.94
CA ALA A 93 -4.71 7.37 -6.52
C ALA A 93 -6.00 8.19 -6.56
N ASN A 94 -6.75 8.07 -7.65
CA ASN A 94 -8.00 8.80 -7.80
C ASN A 94 -9.06 8.29 -6.82
N ALA A 95 -9.23 6.96 -6.71
CA ALA A 95 -10.21 6.37 -5.82
C ALA A 95 -9.90 6.67 -4.33
N GLY A 96 -8.62 6.63 -3.94
CA GLY A 96 -8.20 6.97 -2.58
C GLY A 96 -8.45 8.44 -2.23
N ARG A 97 -8.18 9.36 -3.16
CA ARG A 97 -8.51 10.78 -2.98
C ARG A 97 -10.00 11.02 -2.87
N ASP A 98 -10.78 10.37 -3.73
CA ASP A 98 -12.23 10.49 -3.69
C ASP A 98 -12.77 10.02 -2.34
N ALA A 99 -12.36 8.85 -1.85
CA ALA A 99 -12.78 8.34 -0.54
C ALA A 99 -12.44 9.32 0.60
N LEU A 100 -11.21 9.86 0.62
CA LEU A 100 -10.79 10.86 1.61
C LEU A 100 -11.59 12.16 1.50
N HIS A 101 -11.87 12.62 0.28
CA HIS A 101 -12.66 13.82 0.04
C HIS A 101 -14.10 13.64 0.56
N TRP A 102 -14.70 12.48 0.29
CA TRP A 102 -16.03 12.14 0.82
C TRP A 102 -16.05 12.06 2.35
N CYS A 103 -14.99 11.61 3.00
CA CYS A 103 -14.87 11.67 4.46
C CYS A 103 -14.96 13.12 4.98
N LYS A 104 -14.31 14.07 4.30
CA LYS A 104 -14.39 15.49 4.65
C LYS A 104 -15.78 16.08 4.43
N ILE A 105 -16.46 15.69 3.34
CA ILE A 105 -17.85 16.09 3.09
C ILE A 105 -18.73 15.60 4.23
N VAL A 106 -18.65 14.32 4.58
CA VAL A 106 -19.43 13.76 5.71
C VAL A 106 -19.13 14.50 7.01
N ALA A 107 -17.86 14.74 7.34
CA ALA A 107 -17.49 15.49 8.53
C ALA A 107 -18.11 16.90 8.57
N SER A 108 -18.14 17.60 7.42
CA SER A 108 -18.73 18.93 7.31
C SER A 108 -20.26 18.93 7.41
N GLU A 109 -20.92 17.91 6.88
CA GLU A 109 -22.37 17.75 6.94
C GLU A 109 -22.83 17.30 8.34
N GLU A 110 -22.01 16.50 9.04
CA GLU A 110 -22.21 16.18 10.47
C GLU A 110 -22.16 17.45 11.33
N GLN A 111 -21.21 18.35 11.07
CA GLN A 111 -21.11 19.63 11.77
C GLN A 111 -22.36 20.50 11.56
N ARG A 112 -22.92 20.48 10.35
CA ARG A 112 -24.12 21.25 9.97
C ARG A 112 -25.44 20.60 10.37
N GLN A 113 -25.41 19.37 10.90
CA GLN A 113 -26.60 18.56 11.21
C GLN A 113 -27.56 18.47 10.01
N SER A 114 -27.00 18.25 8.83
CA SER A 114 -27.74 18.24 7.57
C SER A 114 -28.65 17.01 7.45
N ALA A 115 -29.83 17.19 6.86
CA ALA A 115 -30.77 16.11 6.55
C ALA A 115 -30.19 15.13 5.51
N GLU A 116 -29.25 15.57 4.68
CA GLU A 116 -28.61 14.76 3.63
C GLU A 116 -27.51 13.85 4.16
N LEU A 117 -27.14 13.93 5.45
CA LEU A 117 -26.01 13.19 6.03
C LEU A 117 -26.06 11.69 5.73
N LEU A 118 -27.25 11.10 5.79
CA LEU A 118 -27.43 9.66 5.56
C LEU A 118 -27.16 9.27 4.09
N GLU A 119 -27.50 10.14 3.14
CA GLU A 119 -27.17 9.96 1.73
C GLU A 119 -25.67 10.10 1.50
N ARG A 120 -25.03 11.12 2.09
CA ARG A 120 -23.58 11.33 2.01
C ARG A 120 -22.78 10.17 2.61
N LYS A 121 -23.26 9.57 3.69
CA LYS A 121 -22.64 8.36 4.27
C LYS A 121 -22.76 7.14 3.35
N ARG A 122 -23.88 7.00 2.61
CA ARG A 122 -24.03 5.94 1.61
C ARG A 122 -23.08 6.16 0.43
N GLU A 123 -22.98 7.39 -0.06
CA GLU A 123 -22.03 7.74 -1.12
C GLU A 123 -20.58 7.49 -0.69
N LEU A 124 -20.23 7.81 0.56
CA LEU A 124 -18.92 7.50 1.12
C LEU A 124 -18.63 5.99 1.11
N ASP A 125 -19.58 5.16 1.53
CA ASP A 125 -19.42 3.70 1.54
C ASP A 125 -19.18 3.16 0.11
N GLU A 126 -19.93 3.66 -0.87
CA GLU A 126 -19.73 3.30 -2.27
C GLU A 126 -18.32 3.68 -2.76
N LYS A 127 -17.88 4.90 -2.47
CA LYS A 127 -16.57 5.41 -2.88
C LYS A 127 -15.43 4.65 -2.21
N TYR A 128 -15.60 4.29 -0.94
CA TYR A 128 -14.65 3.44 -0.23
C TYR A 128 -14.57 2.04 -0.83
N ARG A 129 -15.71 1.44 -1.21
CA ARG A 129 -15.74 0.14 -1.89
C ARG A 129 -15.01 0.16 -3.23
N ILE A 130 -15.19 1.24 -4.01
CA ILE A 130 -14.45 1.46 -5.25
C ILE A 130 -12.94 1.53 -4.97
N PHE A 131 -12.53 2.27 -3.93
CA PHE A 131 -11.13 2.33 -3.51
C PHE A 131 -10.55 0.95 -3.16
N LEU A 132 -11.25 0.16 -2.34
CA LEU A 132 -10.81 -1.20 -2.01
C LEU A 132 -10.66 -2.08 -3.26
N THR A 133 -11.63 -1.99 -4.17
CA THR A 133 -11.59 -2.72 -5.45
C THR A 133 -10.37 -2.31 -6.28
N LYS A 134 -10.06 -1.01 -6.37
CA LYS A 134 -8.88 -0.52 -7.09
C LYS A 134 -7.56 -0.95 -6.45
N CYS A 135 -7.52 -1.03 -5.12
CA CYS A 135 -6.38 -1.61 -4.43
C CYS A 135 -6.22 -3.10 -4.80
N ASP A 136 -7.30 -3.88 -4.81
CA ASP A 136 -7.25 -5.30 -5.15
C ASP A 136 -6.86 -5.53 -6.62
N GLU A 137 -7.42 -4.77 -7.55
CA GLU A 137 -7.04 -4.78 -8.97
C GLU A 137 -5.53 -4.49 -9.13
N TYR A 138 -5.02 -3.49 -8.40
CA TYR A 138 -3.60 -3.16 -8.45
C TYR A 138 -2.73 -4.30 -7.91
N LEU A 139 -3.11 -4.90 -6.78
CA LEU A 139 -2.38 -6.04 -6.22
C LEU A 139 -2.38 -7.23 -7.17
N GLN A 140 -3.52 -7.54 -7.79
CA GLN A 140 -3.63 -8.60 -8.80
C GLN A 140 -2.75 -8.31 -10.02
N SER A 141 -2.60 -7.06 -10.43
CA SER A 141 -1.74 -6.69 -11.57
C SER A 141 -0.24 -6.91 -11.31
N ILE A 142 0.17 -6.93 -10.03
CA ILE A 142 1.55 -7.20 -9.62
C ILE A 142 1.74 -8.70 -9.33
N VAL A 143 0.63 -9.44 -9.15
CA VAL A 143 0.65 -10.85 -8.77
C VAL A 143 1.02 -11.78 -9.93
#